data_AF-A0A1S1V4L4-F1
#
_entry.id   AF-A0A1S1V4L4-F1
#
_cell.length_a   1.000
_cell.length_b   1.000
_cell.length_c   1.000
_cell.angle_alpha   90.00
_cell.angle_beta   90.00
_cell.angle_gamma   90.00
#
_symmetry.space_group_name_H-M   'P 1'
#
loop_
_entity.id
_entity.type
_entity.pdbx_description
1 polymer ?
#
loop_
_entity_poly.entity_id
_entity_poly.type
_entity_poly.pdbx_seq_one_letter_code
_entity_poly.pdbx_strand_id
1 'polypeptide(L)'
;MNRLQNLIDSLVKLDNKPNLDMFKYVLSQTQNFDEVKCTIPLFEKIGFNFKRVAVFECLMNMTEVLEDSYYILSLMHKFNVKPSSKAYSRIYLQLIRSADSSSKLETLICELEYKNITIPPSAYLDLILKQDSYTKAKKIFEEKKDSFQPPKTDLYYTILLKASEANNIEDIEEIRNEMDSLSIDFDMEYYTAFYNEIFIDKLGRRDFVKYYKNLLTVYGHNLIKPTGYKEADLSNTFYEYPNKNPTPAIKEEKTVYLFKRNNVLADDLKRRYDNTCQICGERLSLRHNKSYSEVHHIQPLSLDGPDIPENMIVLCPNHHKLFDRGSITINIYDNKVKHVELENKVNEMTLDLKHNIDEKYIVYHDSYIFGK
;
A
#
# COMPACT_ATOMS: atom_id res chain seq x y z
N MET A 1 33.63 13.59 6.67
CA MET A 1 33.31 14.77 7.53
C MET A 1 33.58 16.13 6.87
N ASN A 2 34.83 16.47 6.50
CA ASN A 2 35.14 17.83 5.96
C ASN A 2 34.31 18.22 4.72
N ARG A 3 33.99 17.26 3.85
CA ARG A 3 33.12 17.48 2.68
C ARG A 3 31.72 17.97 3.06
N LEU A 4 31.05 17.28 3.99
CA LEU A 4 29.67 17.59 4.40
C LEU A 4 29.60 18.91 5.19
N GLN A 5 30.62 19.18 6.02
CA GLN A 5 30.75 20.46 6.71
C GLN A 5 30.87 21.62 5.71
N ASN A 6 31.78 21.52 4.73
CA ASN A 6 31.97 22.54 3.70
C ASN A 6 30.69 22.76 2.86
N LEU A 7 29.94 21.69 2.58
CA LEU A 7 28.67 21.76 1.88
C LEU A 7 27.62 22.53 2.70
N ILE A 8 27.46 22.17 3.97
CA ILE A 8 26.55 22.86 4.90
C ILE A 8 26.91 24.34 5.02
N ASP A 9 28.19 24.66 5.21
CA ASP A 9 28.66 26.04 5.34
C ASP A 9 28.41 26.86 4.06
N SER A 10 28.49 26.23 2.89
CA SER A 10 28.17 26.87 1.61
C SER A 10 26.67 27.10 1.45
N LEU A 11 25.85 26.14 1.85
CA LEU A 11 24.39 26.24 1.78
C LEU A 11 23.83 27.27 2.75
N VAL A 12 24.38 27.37 3.97
CA VAL A 12 23.99 28.41 4.95
C VAL A 12 24.29 29.83 4.44
N LYS A 13 25.32 30.00 3.61
CA LYS A 13 25.61 31.29 2.96
C LYS A 13 24.60 31.64 1.86
N LEU A 14 24.02 30.63 1.20
CA LEU A 14 23.03 30.80 0.14
C LEU A 14 21.61 30.96 0.69
N ASP A 15 21.30 30.22 1.73
CA ASP A 15 20.01 30.19 2.41
C ASP A 15 20.20 30.63 3.86
N ASN A 16 19.80 31.87 4.16
CA ASN A 16 20.06 32.54 5.44
C ASN A 16 19.54 31.76 6.67
N LYS A 17 18.68 30.74 6.51
CA LYS A 17 18.22 29.88 7.60
C LYS A 17 18.17 28.41 7.19
N PRO A 18 18.69 27.48 8.02
CA PRO A 18 18.61 26.06 7.73
C PRO A 18 17.15 25.59 7.74
N ASN A 19 16.74 24.93 6.65
CA ASN A 19 15.39 24.42 6.46
C ASN A 19 15.40 22.95 6.02
N LEU A 20 14.21 22.36 5.91
CA LEU A 20 14.06 20.93 5.66
C LEU A 20 14.61 20.52 4.29
N ASP A 21 14.56 21.40 3.29
CA ASP A 21 15.03 21.08 1.94
C ASP A 21 16.56 21.07 1.89
N MET A 22 17.22 22.02 2.56
CA MET A 22 18.66 21.97 2.80
C MET A 22 19.06 20.68 3.53
N PHE A 23 18.31 20.29 4.57
CA PHE A 23 18.56 19.05 5.30
C PHE A 23 18.45 17.83 4.39
N LYS A 24 17.35 17.68 3.65
CA LYS A 24 17.15 16.59 2.66
C LYS A 24 18.24 16.56 1.60
N TYR A 25 18.64 17.72 1.09
CA TYR A 25 19.70 17.80 0.10
C TYR A 25 21.02 17.29 0.68
N VAL A 26 21.44 17.74 1.87
CA VAL A 26 22.67 17.23 2.50
C VAL A 26 22.58 15.74 2.78
N LEU A 27 21.42 15.22 3.21
CA LEU A 27 21.19 13.79 3.37
C LEU A 27 21.36 13.02 2.05
N SER A 28 20.86 13.55 0.92
CA SER A 28 21.04 12.93 -0.41
C SER A 28 22.51 12.82 -0.84
N GLN A 29 23.39 13.61 -0.24
CA GLN A 29 24.82 13.58 -0.52
C GLN A 29 25.59 12.60 0.37
N THR A 30 24.92 11.98 1.36
CA THR A 30 25.52 10.96 2.23
C THR A 30 25.59 9.61 1.52
N GLN A 31 26.65 8.85 1.78
CA GLN A 31 26.86 7.54 1.15
C GLN A 31 26.39 6.36 2.02
N ASN A 32 26.29 6.58 3.32
CA ASN A 32 25.93 5.57 4.31
C ASN A 32 25.35 6.25 5.56
N PHE A 33 24.79 5.44 6.44
CA PHE A 33 24.12 5.95 7.63
C PHE A 33 25.08 6.55 8.67
N ASP A 34 26.37 6.18 8.67
CA ASP A 34 27.35 6.82 9.55
C ASP A 34 27.64 8.27 9.12
N GLU A 35 27.66 8.55 7.82
CA GLU A 35 27.68 9.93 7.33
C GLU A 35 26.42 10.69 7.75
N VAL A 36 25.24 10.05 7.72
CA VAL A 36 23.98 10.63 8.22
C VAL A 36 24.12 11.01 9.70
N LYS A 37 24.62 10.11 10.56
CA LYS A 37 24.88 10.38 11.98
C LYS A 37 25.78 11.60 12.18
N CYS A 38 26.81 11.76 11.34
CA CYS A 38 27.68 12.93 11.38
C CYS A 38 26.98 14.25 11.01
N THR A 39 25.91 14.24 10.21
CA THR A 39 25.21 15.48 9.83
C THR A 39 24.40 16.08 10.97
N ILE A 40 23.85 15.25 11.87
CA ILE A 40 22.97 15.69 12.97
C ILE A 40 23.61 16.79 13.83
N PRO A 41 24.82 16.60 14.41
CA PRO A 41 25.45 17.65 15.21
C PRO A 41 25.81 18.91 14.40
N LEU A 42 26.06 18.79 13.09
CA LEU A 42 26.34 19.96 12.23
C LEU A 42 25.08 20.82 12.07
N PHE A 43 23.93 20.18 11.84
CA PHE A 43 22.64 20.86 11.76
C PHE A 43 22.18 21.42 13.11
N GLU A 44 22.49 20.76 14.23
CA GLU A 44 22.26 21.32 15.57
C GLU A 44 23.06 22.62 15.76
N LYS A 45 24.33 22.65 15.37
CA LYS A 45 25.23 23.81 15.53
C LYS A 45 24.73 25.05 14.78
N ILE A 46 24.10 24.87 13.63
CA ILE A 46 23.55 25.96 12.82
C ILE A 46 22.09 26.32 13.19
N GLY A 47 21.52 25.67 14.21
CA GLY A 47 20.18 25.99 14.71
C GLY A 47 19.02 25.40 13.91
N PHE A 48 19.22 24.25 13.26
CA PHE A 48 18.14 23.55 12.55
C PHE A 48 17.06 23.03 13.51
N ASN A 49 15.80 23.09 13.06
CA ASN A 49 14.65 22.70 13.88
C ASN A 49 14.33 21.20 13.77
N PHE A 50 14.87 20.41 14.71
CA PHE A 50 14.58 18.98 14.86
C PHE A 50 13.23 18.65 15.52
N LYS A 51 12.32 19.60 15.78
CA LYS A 51 11.01 19.29 16.38
C LYS A 51 9.96 18.78 15.39
N ARG A 52 10.29 18.71 14.09
CA ARG A 52 9.36 18.31 13.04
C ARG A 52 9.43 16.80 12.80
N VAL A 53 8.30 16.10 12.87
CA VAL A 53 8.21 14.65 12.58
C VAL A 53 8.78 14.28 11.21
N ALA A 54 8.56 15.12 10.19
CA ALA A 54 9.06 14.90 8.83
C ALA A 54 10.59 14.75 8.73
N VAL A 55 11.35 15.37 9.66
CA VAL A 55 12.81 15.22 9.73
C VAL A 55 13.19 13.77 10.02
N PHE A 56 12.53 13.18 11.00
CA PHE A 56 12.79 11.80 11.39
C PHE A 56 12.21 10.80 10.41
N GLU A 57 11.12 11.12 9.71
CA GLU A 57 10.64 10.27 8.61
C GLU A 57 11.65 10.20 7.47
N CYS A 58 12.34 11.29 7.14
CA CYS A 58 13.45 11.27 6.18
C CYS A 58 14.62 10.41 6.67
N LEU A 59 15.01 10.54 7.94
CA LEU A 59 16.09 9.75 8.53
C LEU A 59 15.76 8.25 8.59
N MET A 60 14.53 7.91 8.99
CA MET A 60 14.01 6.54 9.03
C MET A 60 13.99 5.87 7.65
N ASN A 61 13.90 6.62 6.55
CA ASN A 61 13.94 6.05 5.21
C ASN A 61 15.34 5.64 4.76
N MET A 62 16.39 6.12 5.44
CA MET A 62 17.78 5.84 5.12
C MET A 62 18.38 4.75 6.01
N THR A 63 17.63 4.21 6.97
CA THR A 63 18.10 3.11 7.81
C THR A 63 18.08 1.82 6.99
N GLU A 64 19.18 1.09 6.99
CA GLU A 64 19.28 -0.23 6.34
C GLU A 64 19.30 -1.36 7.37
N VAL A 65 19.84 -1.08 8.55
CA VAL A 65 19.93 -2.00 9.69
C VAL A 65 19.13 -1.52 10.89
N LEU A 66 18.84 -2.44 11.79
CA LEU A 66 17.99 -2.19 12.96
C LEU A 66 18.61 -1.20 13.95
N GLU A 67 19.93 -1.28 14.15
CA GLU A 67 20.68 -0.42 15.06
C GLU A 67 20.51 1.07 14.70
N ASP A 68 20.49 1.37 13.41
CA ASP A 68 20.32 2.72 12.87
C ASP A 68 18.92 3.25 13.13
N SER A 69 17.91 2.39 13.00
CA SER A 69 16.52 2.67 13.35
C SER A 69 16.34 3.00 14.84
N TYR A 70 17.02 2.27 15.74
CA TYR A 70 17.02 2.60 17.17
C TYR A 70 17.73 3.92 17.48
N TYR A 71 18.81 4.21 16.76
CA TYR A 71 19.49 5.49 16.89
C TYR A 71 18.53 6.64 16.55
N ILE A 72 17.72 6.54 15.49
CA ILE A 72 16.73 7.58 15.16
C ILE A 72 15.67 7.72 16.25
N LEU A 73 15.15 6.64 16.83
CA LEU A 73 14.23 6.73 17.97
C LEU A 73 14.85 7.46 19.16
N SER A 74 16.13 7.22 19.45
CA SER A 74 16.84 7.93 20.52
C SER A 74 16.95 9.43 20.25
N LEU A 75 17.12 9.83 18.98
CA LEU A 75 17.10 11.23 18.58
C LEU A 75 15.70 11.84 18.70
N MET A 76 14.66 11.11 18.30
CA MET A 76 13.26 11.57 18.46
C MET A 76 12.95 11.87 19.92
N HIS A 77 13.37 10.99 20.83
CA HIS A 77 13.27 11.22 22.27
C HIS A 77 14.10 12.43 22.72
N LYS A 78 15.36 12.55 22.28
CA LYS A 78 16.24 13.71 22.58
C LYS A 78 15.59 15.04 22.20
N PHE A 79 14.90 15.09 21.06
CA PHE A 79 14.24 16.31 20.56
C PHE A 79 12.78 16.44 20.97
N ASN A 80 12.28 15.56 21.83
CA ASN A 80 10.90 15.52 22.32
C ASN A 80 9.86 15.45 21.18
N VAL A 81 10.12 14.59 20.19
CA VAL A 81 9.22 14.34 19.06
C VAL A 81 8.64 12.93 19.21
N LYS A 82 7.31 12.83 19.22
CA LYS A 82 6.63 11.53 19.25
C LYS A 82 6.76 10.84 17.89
N PRO A 83 7.18 9.57 17.82
CA PRO A 83 7.28 8.88 16.54
C PRO A 83 5.90 8.62 15.94
N SER A 84 5.83 8.71 14.60
CA SER A 84 4.61 8.44 13.84
C SER A 84 4.40 6.94 13.64
N SER A 85 3.18 6.52 13.32
CA SER A 85 2.88 5.14 12.92
C SER A 85 3.80 4.67 11.78
N LYS A 86 4.12 5.56 10.84
CA LYS A 86 5.03 5.31 9.71
C LYS A 86 6.48 5.05 10.15
N ALA A 87 6.97 5.76 11.16
CA ALA A 87 8.29 5.51 11.73
C ALA A 87 8.36 4.11 12.33
N TYR A 88 7.34 3.70 13.10
CA TYR A 88 7.27 2.35 13.66
C TYR A 88 7.05 1.26 12.61
N SER A 89 6.23 1.50 11.58
CA SER A 89 6.06 0.57 10.45
C SER A 89 7.38 0.28 9.75
N ARG A 90 8.30 1.25 9.63
CA ARG A 90 9.62 1.03 9.01
C ARG A 90 10.55 0.18 9.87
N ILE A 91 10.60 0.46 11.17
CA ILE A 91 11.36 -0.34 12.16
C ILE A 91 10.86 -1.78 12.12
N TYR A 92 9.55 -1.94 12.17
CA TYR A 92 8.86 -3.21 12.06
C TYR A 92 9.18 -3.96 10.75
N LEU A 93 9.08 -3.30 9.59
CA LEU A 93 9.41 -3.90 8.29
C LEU A 93 10.87 -4.35 8.19
N GLN A 94 11.80 -3.59 8.76
CA GLN A 94 13.21 -3.97 8.84
C GLN A 94 13.42 -5.17 9.76
N LEU A 95 12.67 -5.25 10.86
CA LEU A 95 12.68 -6.39 11.78
C LEU A 95 12.10 -7.65 11.16
N ILE A 96 11.04 -7.56 10.37
CA ILE A 96 10.52 -8.71 9.61
C ILE A 96 11.58 -9.26 8.66
N ARG A 97 12.35 -8.38 8.02
CA ARG A 97 13.42 -8.71 7.07
C ARG A 97 14.68 -9.25 7.75
N SER A 98 15.00 -8.80 8.97
CA SER A 98 16.18 -9.24 9.72
C SER A 98 15.91 -10.43 10.66
N ALA A 99 14.65 -10.79 10.92
CA ALA A 99 14.26 -11.81 11.88
C ALA A 99 13.85 -13.13 11.22
N ASP A 100 14.85 -13.99 11.08
CA ASP A 100 14.78 -15.42 10.78
C ASP A 100 14.18 -16.29 11.92
N SER A 101 13.59 -15.70 12.98
CA SER A 101 12.91 -16.47 14.04
C SER A 101 11.82 -15.68 14.78
N SER A 102 10.69 -16.33 15.07
CA SER A 102 9.54 -15.78 15.81
C SER A 102 9.90 -15.18 17.19
N SER A 103 10.90 -15.76 17.86
CA SER A 103 11.38 -15.34 19.19
C SER A 103 11.95 -13.92 19.24
N LYS A 104 12.61 -13.46 18.17
CA LYS A 104 13.17 -12.10 18.09
C LYS A 104 12.07 -11.05 17.93
N LEU A 105 11.01 -11.40 17.19
CA LEU A 105 9.86 -10.51 16.98
C LEU A 105 9.03 -10.35 18.27
N GLU A 106 8.86 -11.43 19.03
CA GLU A 106 8.19 -11.40 20.34
C GLU A 106 8.96 -10.55 21.35
N THR A 107 10.28 -10.75 21.47
CA THR A 107 11.15 -9.98 22.37
C THR A 107 11.06 -8.47 22.08
N LEU A 108 11.08 -8.12 20.79
CA LEU A 108 10.94 -6.74 20.34
C LEU A 108 9.59 -6.14 20.73
N ILE A 109 8.48 -6.83 20.44
CA ILE A 109 7.14 -6.33 20.75
C ILE A 109 7.03 -6.07 22.26
N CYS A 110 7.54 -6.97 23.09
CA CYS A 110 7.64 -6.76 24.53
C CYS A 110 8.46 -5.51 24.91
N GLU A 111 9.62 -5.28 24.27
CA GLU A 111 10.43 -4.07 24.51
C GLU A 111 9.71 -2.78 24.10
N LEU A 112 8.98 -2.80 22.98
CA LEU A 112 8.20 -1.66 22.50
C LEU A 112 7.03 -1.37 23.44
N GLU A 113 6.30 -2.40 23.87
CA GLU A 113 5.20 -2.27 24.85
C GLU A 113 5.71 -1.73 26.20
N TYR A 114 6.83 -2.27 26.70
CA TYR A 114 7.47 -1.77 27.91
C TYR A 114 7.83 -0.29 27.84
N LYS A 115 8.26 0.17 26.65
CA LYS A 115 8.59 1.57 26.38
C LYS A 115 7.37 2.45 26.07
N ASN A 116 6.14 1.93 26.21
CA ASN A 116 4.88 2.60 25.85
C ASN A 116 4.86 3.14 24.41
N ILE A 117 5.44 2.37 23.50
CA ILE A 117 5.49 2.69 22.08
C ILE A 117 4.25 2.13 21.39
N THR A 118 3.57 2.96 20.59
CA THR A 118 2.42 2.51 19.79
C THR A 118 2.87 1.59 18.65
N ILE A 119 2.42 0.34 18.70
CA ILE A 119 2.75 -0.69 17.72
C ILE A 119 1.69 -0.68 16.60
N PRO A 120 2.09 -0.72 15.31
CA PRO A 120 1.13 -0.78 14.22
C PRO A 120 0.36 -2.11 14.24
N PRO A 121 -0.96 -2.13 13.95
CA PRO A 121 -1.77 -3.36 13.96
C PRO A 121 -1.20 -4.50 13.13
N SER A 122 -0.57 -4.19 11.98
CA SER A 122 0.11 -5.16 11.12
C SER A 122 1.15 -6.00 11.87
N ALA A 123 1.80 -5.44 12.90
CA ALA A 123 2.81 -6.14 13.67
C ALA A 123 2.32 -7.32 14.49
N TYR A 124 1.11 -7.21 15.01
CA TYR A 124 0.48 -8.33 15.70
C TYR A 124 0.03 -9.40 14.69
N LEU A 125 -0.39 -9.01 13.48
CA LEU A 125 -0.74 -9.96 12.42
C LEU A 125 0.47 -10.82 12.02
N ASP A 126 1.61 -10.22 11.72
CA ASP A 126 2.80 -11.01 11.32
C ASP A 126 3.38 -11.80 12.51
N LEU A 127 3.25 -11.29 13.74
CA LEU A 127 3.64 -12.07 14.92
C LEU A 127 2.81 -13.35 15.02
N ILE A 128 1.50 -13.28 14.82
CA ILE A 128 0.60 -14.44 14.80
C ILE A 128 0.98 -15.39 13.65
N LEU A 129 1.17 -14.86 12.43
CA LEU A 129 1.53 -15.64 11.25
C LEU A 129 2.88 -16.36 11.38
N LYS A 130 3.87 -15.76 12.04
CA LYS A 130 5.21 -16.33 12.22
C LYS A 130 5.29 -17.39 13.32
N GLN A 131 4.23 -17.62 14.10
CA GLN A 131 4.25 -18.68 15.11
C GLN A 131 4.34 -20.07 14.45
N ASP A 132 5.17 -20.92 15.04
CA ASP A 132 5.42 -22.31 14.64
C ASP A 132 4.26 -23.24 15.00
N SER A 133 3.42 -22.86 15.97
CA SER A 133 2.22 -23.61 16.32
C SER A 133 1.00 -22.70 16.46
N TYR A 134 -0.16 -23.26 16.10
CA TYR A 134 -1.43 -22.59 16.24
C TYR A 134 -1.75 -22.23 17.70
N THR A 135 -1.37 -23.06 18.68
CA THR A 135 -1.58 -22.76 20.10
C THR A 135 -0.90 -21.46 20.53
N LYS A 136 0.33 -21.21 20.07
CA LYS A 136 1.05 -19.96 20.34
C LYS A 136 0.39 -18.78 19.62
N ALA A 137 -0.04 -18.97 18.38
CA ALA A 137 -0.79 -17.98 17.62
C ALA A 137 -2.11 -17.59 18.32
N LYS A 138 -2.91 -18.57 18.79
CA LYS A 138 -4.17 -18.35 19.51
C LYS A 138 -3.93 -17.56 20.80
N LYS A 139 -2.88 -17.88 21.56
CA LYS A 139 -2.53 -17.14 22.78
C LYS A 139 -2.31 -15.65 22.50
N ILE A 140 -1.52 -15.32 21.47
CA ILE A 140 -1.23 -13.93 21.09
C ILE A 140 -2.50 -13.23 20.59
N PHE A 141 -3.32 -13.92 19.81
CA PHE A 141 -4.62 -13.41 19.36
C PHE A 141 -5.52 -13.04 20.55
N GLU A 142 -5.69 -13.94 21.52
CA GLU A 142 -6.51 -13.71 22.71
C GLU A 142 -6.00 -12.55 23.57
N GLU A 143 -4.68 -12.43 23.74
CA GLU A 143 -4.09 -11.32 24.51
C GLU A 143 -4.29 -9.95 23.86
N LYS A 144 -4.39 -9.90 22.52
CA LYS A 144 -4.40 -8.64 21.77
C LYS A 144 -5.77 -8.27 21.21
N LYS A 145 -6.71 -9.21 21.06
CA LYS A 145 -7.99 -9.00 20.36
C LYS A 145 -8.82 -7.84 20.91
N ASP A 146 -8.77 -7.57 22.21
CA ASP A 146 -9.51 -6.44 22.81
C ASP A 146 -8.84 -5.09 22.58
N SER A 147 -7.50 -5.07 22.62
CA SER A 147 -6.68 -3.87 22.42
C SER A 147 -6.44 -3.52 20.94
N PHE A 148 -6.79 -4.43 20.02
CA PHE A 148 -6.52 -4.29 18.60
C PHE A 148 -7.35 -3.15 18.00
N GLN A 149 -6.66 -2.21 17.37
CA GLN A 149 -7.30 -1.05 16.76
C GLN A 149 -8.12 -1.48 15.53
N PRO A 150 -9.37 -1.00 15.35
CA PRO A 150 -10.20 -1.36 14.20
C PRO A 150 -9.55 -1.00 12.85
N PRO A 151 -9.83 -1.76 11.77
CA PRO A 151 -10.80 -2.87 11.70
C PRO A 151 -10.21 -4.19 12.23
N LYS A 152 -11.01 -4.94 13.00
CA LYS A 152 -10.59 -6.26 13.53
C LYS A 152 -10.61 -7.37 12.47
N THR A 153 -11.16 -7.12 11.28
CA THR A 153 -11.31 -8.11 10.20
C THR A 153 -10.00 -8.85 9.92
N ASP A 154 -8.89 -8.13 9.68
CA ASP A 154 -7.61 -8.77 9.36
C ASP A 154 -7.08 -9.64 10.50
N LEU A 155 -7.34 -9.27 11.75
CA LEU A 155 -6.96 -10.06 12.93
C LEU A 155 -7.70 -11.39 12.96
N TYR A 156 -9.02 -11.37 12.78
CA TYR A 156 -9.84 -12.60 12.78
C TYR A 156 -9.50 -13.51 11.58
N TYR A 157 -9.28 -12.93 10.40
CA TYR A 157 -8.86 -13.67 9.22
C TYR A 157 -7.47 -14.30 9.40
N THR A 158 -6.55 -13.60 10.05
CA THR A 158 -5.21 -14.12 10.36
C THR A 158 -5.26 -15.32 11.30
N ILE A 159 -6.08 -15.29 12.36
CA ILE A 159 -6.18 -16.44 13.27
C ILE A 159 -6.97 -17.60 12.64
N LEU A 160 -8.00 -17.32 11.82
CA LEU A 160 -8.72 -18.34 11.03
C LEU A 160 -7.77 -19.09 10.09
N LEU A 161 -6.85 -18.36 9.46
CA LEU A 161 -5.79 -18.93 8.64
C LEU A 161 -4.91 -19.89 9.44
N LYS A 162 -4.41 -19.48 10.62
CA LYS A 162 -3.60 -20.35 11.48
C LYS A 162 -4.37 -21.56 12.01
N ALA A 163 -5.64 -21.40 12.37
CA ALA A 163 -6.50 -22.50 12.82
C ALA A 163 -6.68 -23.55 11.70
N SER A 164 -6.85 -23.07 10.47
CA SER A 164 -7.00 -23.91 9.28
C SER A 164 -5.71 -24.61 8.88
N GLU A 165 -4.54 -23.95 8.99
CA GLU A 165 -3.22 -24.59 8.84
C GLU A 165 -3.07 -25.77 9.80
N ALA A 166 -3.53 -25.60 11.04
CA ALA A 166 -3.50 -26.63 12.07
C ALA A 166 -4.64 -27.67 11.97
N ASN A 167 -5.56 -27.51 11.01
CA ASN A 167 -6.74 -28.37 10.83
C ASN A 167 -7.63 -28.46 12.09
N ASN A 168 -7.74 -27.36 12.86
CA ASN A 168 -8.52 -27.32 14.08
C ASN A 168 -9.94 -26.80 13.80
N ILE A 169 -10.88 -27.71 13.54
CA ILE A 169 -12.25 -27.39 13.13
C ILE A 169 -13.04 -26.70 14.23
N GLU A 170 -12.93 -27.17 15.48
CA GLU A 170 -13.69 -26.62 16.62
C GLU A 170 -13.36 -25.14 16.83
N ASP A 171 -12.09 -24.77 16.75
CA ASP A 171 -11.66 -23.40 16.90
C ASP A 171 -12.05 -22.51 15.72
N ILE A 172 -12.12 -23.06 14.50
CA ILE A 172 -12.62 -22.32 13.33
C ILE A 172 -14.08 -21.91 13.55
N GLU A 173 -14.89 -22.81 14.11
CA GLU A 173 -16.28 -22.51 14.47
C GLU A 173 -16.38 -21.49 15.60
N GLU A 174 -15.55 -21.62 16.64
CA GLU A 174 -15.49 -20.66 17.76
C GLU A 174 -15.16 -19.24 17.27
N ILE A 175 -14.09 -19.10 16.49
CA ILE A 175 -13.63 -17.81 15.96
C ILE A 175 -14.74 -17.17 15.10
N ARG A 176 -15.47 -17.98 14.31
CA ARG A 176 -16.58 -17.50 13.49
C ARG A 176 -17.78 -17.03 14.30
N ASN A 177 -18.16 -17.77 15.32
CA ASN A 177 -19.24 -17.34 16.21
C ASN A 177 -18.88 -16.03 16.91
N GLU A 178 -17.60 -15.85 17.26
CA GLU A 178 -17.10 -14.58 17.80
C GLU A 178 -17.17 -13.46 16.74
N MET A 179 -16.74 -13.71 15.50
CA MET A 179 -16.88 -12.74 14.40
C MET A 179 -18.33 -12.31 14.18
N ASP A 180 -19.26 -13.26 14.13
CA ASP A 180 -20.68 -12.99 13.93
C ASP A 180 -21.24 -12.16 15.11
N SER A 181 -20.82 -12.46 16.35
CA SER A 181 -21.22 -11.69 17.54
C SER A 181 -20.71 -10.24 17.52
N LEU A 182 -19.57 -10.00 16.86
CA LEU A 182 -18.96 -8.69 16.67
C LEU A 182 -19.42 -7.99 15.39
N SER A 183 -20.37 -8.57 14.64
CA SER A 183 -20.81 -8.08 13.34
C SER A 183 -19.65 -7.93 12.33
N ILE A 184 -18.67 -8.83 12.41
CA ILE A 184 -17.57 -8.94 11.45
C ILE A 184 -17.99 -10.00 10.43
N ASP A 185 -18.49 -9.55 9.28
CA ASP A 185 -18.91 -10.47 8.22
C ASP A 185 -17.72 -11.26 7.67
N PHE A 186 -17.91 -12.57 7.57
CA PHE A 186 -16.98 -13.43 6.86
C PHE A 186 -17.30 -13.45 5.37
N ASP A 187 -16.46 -12.77 4.60
CA ASP A 187 -16.38 -12.78 3.16
C ASP A 187 -15.29 -13.76 2.67
N MET A 188 -15.70 -14.75 1.89
CA MET A 188 -14.82 -15.76 1.28
C MET A 188 -13.93 -15.23 0.16
N GLU A 189 -14.39 -14.22 -0.59
CA GLU A 189 -13.60 -13.57 -1.64
C GLU A 189 -12.47 -12.77 -0.98
N TYR A 190 -12.80 -12.01 0.08
CA TYR A 190 -11.79 -11.33 0.89
C TYR A 190 -10.82 -12.34 1.53
N TYR A 191 -11.34 -13.46 2.05
CA TYR A 191 -10.50 -14.49 2.66
C TYR A 191 -9.48 -15.04 1.66
N THR A 192 -9.96 -15.34 0.45
CA THR A 192 -9.13 -15.90 -0.62
C THR A 192 -8.10 -14.89 -1.11
N ALA A 193 -8.48 -13.62 -1.26
CA ALA A 193 -7.56 -12.54 -1.62
C ALA A 193 -6.48 -12.34 -0.55
N PHE A 194 -6.89 -12.22 0.72
CA PHE A 194 -6.00 -12.08 1.88
C PHE A 194 -5.03 -13.25 2.01
N TYR A 195 -5.52 -14.48 1.84
CA TYR A 195 -4.68 -15.68 1.80
C TYR A 195 -3.64 -15.60 0.69
N ASN A 196 -4.06 -15.26 -0.53
CA ASN A 196 -3.16 -15.16 -1.69
C ASN A 196 -2.09 -14.08 -1.49
N GLU A 197 -2.46 -12.91 -0.97
CA GLU A 197 -1.50 -11.84 -0.67
C GLU A 197 -0.42 -12.28 0.34
N ILE A 198 -0.79 -13.07 1.35
CA ILE A 198 0.14 -13.57 2.38
C ILE A 198 0.99 -14.74 1.87
N PHE A 199 0.43 -15.63 1.05
CA PHE A 199 1.06 -16.90 0.68
C PHE A 199 1.79 -16.93 -0.67
N ILE A 200 1.55 -15.97 -1.58
CA ILE A 200 2.22 -15.91 -2.91
C ILE A 200 3.76 -15.87 -2.78
N ASP A 201 4.29 -15.41 -1.65
CA ASP A 201 5.73 -15.34 -1.42
C ASP A 201 6.40 -16.62 -0.87
N LYS A 202 5.65 -17.65 -0.40
CA LYS A 202 6.29 -18.74 0.39
C LYS A 202 5.97 -20.20 0.07
N LEU A 203 4.82 -20.61 -0.48
CA LEU A 203 4.55 -22.04 -0.73
C LEU A 203 3.68 -22.24 -1.98
N GLY A 204 4.11 -23.15 -2.87
CA GLY A 204 3.46 -23.40 -4.15
C GLY A 204 2.03 -23.91 -4.06
N ARG A 205 1.28 -23.75 -5.16
CA ARG A 205 -0.18 -23.98 -5.38
C ARG A 205 -0.83 -25.29 -4.86
N ARG A 206 -0.11 -26.23 -4.25
CA ARG A 206 -0.64 -27.54 -3.82
C ARG A 206 -1.39 -27.51 -2.48
N ASP A 207 -1.13 -26.55 -1.60
CA ASP A 207 -1.69 -26.54 -0.24
C ASP A 207 -3.08 -25.86 -0.13
N PHE A 208 -3.40 -24.95 -1.07
CA PHE A 208 -4.69 -24.25 -1.14
C PHE A 208 -5.90 -25.21 -1.25
N VAL A 209 -5.75 -26.31 -2.01
CA VAL A 209 -6.85 -27.27 -2.25
C VAL A 209 -7.19 -28.09 -0.99
N LYS A 210 -6.21 -28.35 -0.12
CA LYS A 210 -6.43 -29.03 1.16
C LYS A 210 -7.14 -28.11 2.15
N TYR A 211 -6.71 -26.85 2.19
CA TYR A 211 -7.27 -25.78 3.00
C TYR A 211 -8.74 -25.49 2.65
N TYR A 212 -9.03 -25.34 1.35
CA TYR A 212 -10.38 -25.07 0.84
C TYR A 212 -11.36 -26.21 1.18
N LYS A 213 -10.87 -27.46 1.22
CA LYS A 213 -11.68 -28.62 1.63
C LYS A 213 -12.08 -28.56 3.10
N ASN A 214 -11.22 -28.12 4.01
CA ASN A 214 -11.55 -28.04 5.43
C ASN A 214 -12.67 -27.03 5.70
N LEU A 215 -12.59 -25.84 5.09
CA LEU A 215 -13.70 -24.87 5.15
C LEU A 215 -14.98 -25.45 4.54
N LEU A 216 -14.90 -26.09 3.36
CA LEU A 216 -16.06 -26.73 2.73
C LEU A 216 -16.69 -27.83 3.61
N THR A 217 -15.88 -28.59 4.36
CA THR A 217 -16.35 -29.65 5.27
C THR A 217 -17.14 -29.10 6.44
N VAL A 218 -16.76 -27.92 6.96
CA VAL A 218 -17.46 -27.24 8.07
C VAL A 218 -18.74 -26.55 7.59
N TYR A 219 -18.71 -25.85 6.45
CA TYR A 219 -19.82 -24.98 6.02
C TYR A 219 -20.82 -25.61 5.03
N GLY A 220 -20.53 -26.80 4.51
CA GLY A 220 -21.32 -27.41 3.45
C GLY A 220 -21.32 -26.63 2.12
N HIS A 221 -21.78 -27.27 1.06
CA HIS A 221 -21.74 -26.74 -0.31
C HIS A 221 -22.60 -25.48 -0.58
N ASN A 222 -23.43 -25.03 0.38
CA ASN A 222 -24.50 -24.06 0.13
C ASN A 222 -24.20 -22.61 0.56
N LEU A 223 -23.10 -22.34 1.27
CA LEU A 223 -22.68 -20.97 1.65
C LEU A 223 -21.38 -20.51 0.99
N ILE A 224 -20.73 -21.41 0.24
CA ILE A 224 -19.49 -21.14 -0.47
C ILE A 224 -19.80 -21.25 -1.96
N LYS A 225 -20.02 -20.12 -2.64
CA LYS A 225 -19.88 -20.11 -4.10
C LYS A 225 -18.39 -20.27 -4.39
N PRO A 226 -17.94 -21.33 -5.06
CA PRO A 226 -16.58 -21.37 -5.56
C PRO A 226 -16.48 -20.30 -6.63
N THR A 227 -15.77 -19.21 -6.35
CA THR A 227 -15.23 -18.37 -7.40
C THR A 227 -14.13 -19.15 -8.10
N GLY A 228 -14.52 -19.97 -9.09
CA GLY A 228 -13.69 -20.74 -10.03
C GLY A 228 -12.73 -21.72 -9.33
N TYR A 229 -13.00 -23.02 -9.28
CA TYR A 229 -12.68 -23.97 -10.34
C TYR A 229 -13.37 -25.31 -10.04
N LYS A 230 -14.03 -25.96 -11.03
CA LYS A 230 -14.18 -27.44 -11.23
C LYS A 230 -14.78 -27.73 -12.63
N GLU A 231 -14.57 -28.83 -13.34
CA GLU A 231 -13.37 -29.66 -13.56
C GLU A 231 -13.43 -30.43 -14.91
N ALA A 232 -14.53 -30.45 -15.70
CA ALA A 232 -14.53 -31.05 -17.06
C ALA A 232 -15.71 -30.64 -17.96
N ASP A 233 -15.64 -29.44 -18.57
CA ASP A 233 -15.71 -29.20 -20.03
C ASP A 233 -15.92 -27.71 -20.39
N LEU A 234 -16.60 -26.88 -19.61
CA LEU A 234 -18.02 -26.73 -19.92
C LEU A 234 -18.23 -25.66 -20.99
N SER A 235 -17.89 -26.05 -22.23
CA SER A 235 -18.32 -25.43 -23.46
C SER A 235 -19.84 -25.27 -23.50
N ASN A 236 -20.26 -24.13 -24.05
CA ASN A 236 -21.60 -23.84 -24.54
C ASN A 236 -22.76 -23.99 -23.54
N THR A 237 -23.21 -22.86 -22.99
CA THR A 237 -24.61 -22.36 -23.13
C THR A 237 -24.75 -21.04 -22.37
N PHE A 238 -25.33 -20.04 -23.03
CA PHE A 238 -25.67 -18.75 -22.43
C PHE A 238 -26.65 -18.97 -21.26
N TYR A 239 -26.35 -18.40 -20.08
CA TYR A 239 -27.27 -18.42 -18.92
C TYR A 239 -28.21 -17.20 -18.95
N GLU A 240 -29.52 -17.46 -18.97
CA GLU A 240 -30.56 -16.49 -18.65
C GLU A 240 -30.63 -16.25 -17.12
N TYR A 241 -30.77 -14.98 -16.73
CA TYR A 241 -30.89 -14.59 -15.33
C TYR A 241 -32.22 -15.09 -14.72
N PRO A 242 -32.20 -15.79 -13.57
CA PRO A 242 -33.43 -16.12 -12.86
C PRO A 242 -34.00 -14.86 -12.20
N ASN A 243 -35.24 -14.57 -12.56
CA ASN A 243 -36.08 -13.48 -12.09
C ASN A 243 -36.30 -13.60 -10.55
N LYS A 244 -35.45 -12.97 -9.73
CA LYS A 244 -35.66 -12.82 -8.28
C LYS A 244 -35.61 -11.35 -7.91
N ASN A 245 -36.71 -10.86 -7.35
CA ASN A 245 -36.88 -9.48 -6.89
C ASN A 245 -35.76 -9.09 -5.91
N PRO A 246 -34.98 -8.03 -6.18
CA PRO A 246 -33.85 -7.65 -5.32
C PRO A 246 -34.35 -7.13 -3.96
N THR A 247 -33.76 -7.62 -2.87
CA THR A 247 -33.90 -7.03 -1.54
C THR A 247 -33.08 -5.73 -1.42
N PRO A 248 -33.55 -4.70 -0.69
CA PRO A 248 -32.85 -3.42 -0.64
C PRO A 248 -31.56 -3.50 0.16
N ALA A 249 -30.49 -2.89 -0.36
CA ALA A 249 -29.22 -2.75 0.35
C ALA A 249 -29.36 -1.85 1.60
N ILE A 250 -28.70 -2.22 2.69
CA ILE A 250 -28.59 -1.43 3.92
C ILE A 250 -27.58 -0.30 3.69
N LYS A 251 -27.96 0.95 3.99
CA LYS A 251 -27.06 2.12 3.85
C LYS A 251 -26.30 2.35 5.16
N GLU A 252 -24.97 2.39 5.09
CA GLU A 252 -24.09 2.86 6.16
C GLU A 252 -23.47 4.22 5.81
N GLU A 253 -23.25 5.06 6.83
CA GLU A 253 -22.71 6.41 6.69
C GLU A 253 -21.24 6.46 7.16
N LYS A 254 -20.31 6.77 6.26
CA LYS A 254 -18.87 6.94 6.58
C LYS A 254 -18.45 8.40 6.40
N THR A 255 -17.75 8.95 7.38
CA THR A 255 -17.14 10.30 7.29
C THR A 255 -15.71 10.19 6.76
N VAL A 256 -15.44 10.79 5.60
CA VAL A 256 -14.12 10.78 4.94
C VAL A 256 -13.54 12.19 4.93
N TYR A 257 -12.34 12.36 5.50
CA TYR A 257 -11.57 13.59 5.37
C TYR A 257 -10.85 13.62 4.02
N LEU A 258 -11.42 14.33 3.05
CA LEU A 258 -10.81 14.57 1.74
C LEU A 258 -9.96 15.84 1.79
N PHE A 259 -8.66 15.70 1.51
CA PHE A 259 -7.84 16.85 1.13
C PHE A 259 -8.39 17.40 -0.19
N LYS A 260 -9.02 18.58 -0.12
CA LYS A 260 -9.50 19.29 -1.30
C LYS A 260 -8.29 19.84 -2.05
N ARG A 261 -7.67 19.00 -2.89
CA ARG A 261 -6.63 19.42 -3.84
C ARG A 261 -7.22 20.52 -4.71
N ASN A 262 -6.39 21.49 -5.08
CA ASN A 262 -6.78 22.56 -5.97
C ASN A 262 -6.93 21.99 -7.40
N ASN A 263 -8.00 21.25 -7.64
CA ASN A 263 -8.25 20.44 -8.84
C ASN A 263 -8.54 21.28 -10.10
N VAL A 264 -8.22 22.57 -10.13
CA VAL A 264 -8.59 23.48 -11.23
C VAL A 264 -8.05 22.97 -12.57
N LEU A 265 -6.79 22.51 -12.61
CA LEU A 265 -6.16 21.98 -13.81
C LEU A 265 -6.74 20.62 -14.22
N ALA A 266 -6.93 19.73 -13.25
CA ALA A 266 -7.54 18.43 -13.49
C ALA A 266 -8.98 18.58 -14.01
N ASP A 267 -9.78 19.46 -13.40
CA ASP A 267 -11.14 19.75 -13.83
C ASP A 267 -11.18 20.43 -15.20
N ASP A 268 -10.19 21.27 -15.53
CA ASP A 268 -10.04 21.85 -16.87
C ASP A 268 -9.78 20.79 -17.93
N LEU A 269 -8.86 19.87 -17.66
CA LEU A 269 -8.58 18.75 -18.56
C LEU A 269 -9.81 17.84 -18.71
N LYS A 270 -10.49 17.50 -17.62
CA LYS A 270 -11.73 16.71 -17.70
C LYS A 270 -12.80 17.38 -18.55
N ARG A 271 -12.95 18.71 -18.48
CA ARG A 271 -13.85 19.47 -19.37
C ARG A 271 -13.38 19.48 -20.83
N ARG A 272 -12.08 19.73 -21.07
CA ARG A 272 -11.48 19.76 -22.40
C ARG A 272 -11.67 18.45 -23.17
N TYR A 273 -11.63 17.34 -22.44
CA TYR A 273 -11.83 16.00 -22.98
C TYR A 273 -13.28 15.52 -22.89
N ASP A 274 -14.21 16.34 -22.38
CA ASP A 274 -15.60 15.93 -22.08
C ASP A 274 -15.66 14.59 -21.33
N ASN A 275 -14.78 14.41 -20.33
CA ASN A 275 -14.56 13.17 -19.58
C ASN A 275 -14.36 11.92 -20.45
N THR A 276 -13.75 12.09 -21.62
CA THR A 276 -13.41 10.99 -22.52
C THR A 276 -12.00 10.51 -22.22
N CYS A 277 -11.83 9.19 -22.14
CA CYS A 277 -10.52 8.56 -21.98
C CYS A 277 -9.66 8.83 -23.22
N GLN A 278 -8.44 9.33 -23.03
CA GLN A 278 -7.50 9.63 -24.12
C GLN A 278 -6.97 8.37 -24.81
N ILE A 279 -7.12 7.19 -24.19
CA ILE A 279 -6.65 5.91 -24.74
C ILE A 279 -7.74 5.19 -25.53
N CYS A 280 -8.91 4.96 -24.92
CA CYS A 280 -9.97 4.18 -25.56
C CYS A 280 -11.09 5.02 -26.17
N GLY A 281 -11.09 6.34 -25.98
CA GLY A 281 -12.17 7.22 -26.46
C GLY A 281 -13.50 7.03 -25.72
N GLU A 282 -13.54 6.24 -24.65
CA GLU A 282 -14.77 6.00 -23.91
C GLU A 282 -15.11 7.16 -22.98
N ARG A 283 -16.36 7.64 -23.08
CA ARG A 283 -16.95 8.62 -22.17
C ARG A 283 -17.90 7.91 -21.21
N LEU A 284 -17.46 7.70 -19.97
CA LEU A 284 -18.26 7.02 -18.96
C LEU A 284 -19.42 7.90 -18.52
N SER A 285 -20.61 7.59 -19.03
CA SER A 285 -21.83 8.32 -18.71
C SER A 285 -22.45 7.80 -17.42
N LEU A 286 -22.65 8.69 -16.47
CA LEU A 286 -23.30 8.45 -15.19
C LEU A 286 -24.75 8.97 -15.22
N ARG A 287 -25.51 8.69 -14.16
CA ARG A 287 -26.87 9.22 -13.99
C ARG A 287 -26.86 10.76 -14.00
N HIS A 288 -27.99 11.34 -14.42
CA HIS A 288 -28.21 12.79 -14.49
C HIS A 288 -27.24 13.55 -15.40
N ASN A 289 -26.95 13.01 -16.59
CA ASN A 289 -26.06 13.61 -17.61
C ASN A 289 -24.64 13.92 -17.11
N LYS A 290 -24.20 13.25 -16.03
CA LYS A 290 -22.84 13.35 -15.54
C LYS A 290 -21.93 12.40 -16.31
N SER A 291 -20.64 12.67 -16.30
CA SER A 291 -19.62 11.81 -16.86
C SER A 291 -18.42 11.71 -15.94
N TYR A 292 -17.67 10.62 -16.05
CA TYR A 292 -16.57 10.33 -15.14
C TYR A 292 -15.28 10.04 -15.90
N SER A 293 -14.20 10.63 -15.41
CA SER A 293 -12.83 10.35 -15.85
C SER A 293 -11.86 10.68 -14.71
N GLU A 294 -10.66 10.13 -14.79
CA GLU A 294 -9.58 10.28 -13.83
C GLU A 294 -8.40 10.98 -14.51
N VAL A 295 -7.74 11.89 -13.79
CA VAL A 295 -6.50 12.51 -14.27
C VAL A 295 -5.35 11.80 -13.59
N HIS A 296 -4.48 11.22 -14.40
CA HIS A 296 -3.27 10.55 -13.95
C HIS A 296 -2.06 11.46 -14.17
N HIS A 297 -1.18 11.56 -13.18
CA HIS A 297 0.12 12.20 -13.34
C HIS A 297 1.12 11.18 -13.89
N ILE A 298 1.68 11.42 -15.07
CA ILE A 298 2.58 10.47 -15.76
C ILE A 298 3.85 10.24 -14.92
N GLN A 299 4.48 11.32 -14.46
CA GLN A 299 5.41 11.28 -13.34
C GLN A 299 4.62 11.54 -12.04
N PRO A 300 4.60 10.60 -11.09
CA PRO A 300 3.82 10.74 -9.86
C PRO A 300 4.25 11.97 -9.04
N LEU A 301 3.27 12.69 -8.47
CA LEU A 301 3.53 13.81 -7.56
C LEU A 301 4.40 13.42 -6.34
N SER A 302 4.30 12.16 -5.90
CA SER A 302 5.11 11.62 -4.80
C SER A 302 6.59 11.46 -5.15
N LEU A 303 6.93 11.54 -6.43
CA LEU A 303 8.28 11.40 -6.99
C LEU A 303 8.65 12.66 -7.79
N ASP A 304 8.33 13.83 -7.23
CA ASP A 304 8.65 15.16 -7.77
C ASP A 304 8.04 15.49 -9.15
N GLY A 305 7.00 14.76 -9.57
CA GLY A 305 6.18 15.16 -10.71
C GLY A 305 5.46 16.48 -10.43
N PRO A 306 5.50 17.48 -11.35
CA PRO A 306 4.77 18.72 -11.17
C PRO A 306 3.28 18.57 -11.47
N ASP A 307 2.46 19.37 -10.80
CA ASP A 307 1.01 19.44 -11.00
C ASP A 307 0.67 20.39 -12.16
N ILE A 308 1.04 20.01 -13.39
CA ILE A 308 0.84 20.79 -14.62
C ILE A 308 0.21 19.92 -15.72
N PRO A 309 -0.52 20.50 -16.69
CA PRO A 309 -1.15 19.74 -17.76
C PRO A 309 -0.19 18.87 -18.57
N GLU A 310 1.05 19.31 -18.76
CA GLU A 310 2.07 18.59 -19.51
C GLU A 310 2.48 17.26 -18.87
N ASN A 311 2.19 17.07 -17.58
CA ASN A 311 2.42 15.85 -16.81
C ASN A 311 1.12 15.06 -16.57
N MET A 312 0.01 15.42 -17.22
CA MET A 312 -1.31 14.85 -16.93
C MET A 312 -1.87 14.10 -18.13
N ILE A 313 -2.65 13.06 -17.86
CA ILE A 313 -3.44 12.36 -18.87
C ILE A 313 -4.83 12.01 -18.31
N VAL A 314 -5.88 12.21 -19.11
CA VAL A 314 -7.27 11.91 -18.75
C VAL A 314 -7.62 10.50 -19.19
N LEU A 315 -7.98 9.63 -18.25
CA LEU A 315 -8.19 8.21 -18.46
C LEU A 315 -9.52 7.74 -17.85
N CYS A 316 -10.06 6.62 -18.34
CA CYS A 316 -11.07 5.86 -17.63
C CYS A 316 -10.40 5.05 -16.48
N PRO A 317 -11.17 4.55 -15.49
CA PRO A 317 -10.62 3.81 -14.34
C PRO A 317 -9.74 2.62 -14.72
N ASN A 318 -10.11 1.92 -15.80
CA ASN A 318 -9.37 0.76 -16.29
C ASN A 318 -7.98 1.16 -16.78
N HIS A 319 -7.89 2.12 -17.70
CA HIS A 319 -6.62 2.58 -18.24
C HIS A 319 -5.80 3.36 -17.21
N HIS A 320 -6.45 4.10 -16.32
CA HIS A 320 -5.77 4.74 -15.20
C HIS A 320 -5.03 3.71 -14.35
N LYS A 321 -5.67 2.58 -14.04
CA LYS A 321 -5.02 1.50 -13.27
C LYS A 321 -3.90 0.80 -14.04
N LEU A 322 -4.06 0.57 -15.34
CA LEU A 322 -2.99 0.00 -16.17
C LEU A 322 -1.75 0.93 -16.23
N PHE A 323 -1.97 2.24 -16.33
CA PHE A 323 -0.91 3.24 -16.40
C PHE A 323 -0.19 3.38 -15.04
N ASP A 324 -0.96 3.45 -13.95
CA ASP A 324 -0.48 3.53 -12.55
C ASP A 324 0.37 2.31 -12.16
N ARG A 325 0.05 1.13 -12.71
CA ARG A 325 0.78 -0.13 -12.47
C ARG A 325 1.85 -0.43 -13.51
N GLY A 326 2.15 0.51 -14.42
CA GLY A 326 3.22 0.33 -15.40
C GLY A 326 2.95 -0.75 -16.46
N SER A 327 1.71 -1.20 -16.63
CA SER A 327 1.32 -2.16 -17.67
C SER A 327 1.22 -1.51 -19.06
N ILE A 328 1.01 -0.19 -19.09
CA ILE A 328 0.99 0.62 -20.31
C ILE A 328 1.84 1.88 -20.17
N THR A 329 2.36 2.35 -21.29
CA THR A 329 2.93 3.69 -21.48
C THR A 329 2.41 4.28 -22.80
N ILE A 330 2.77 5.51 -23.11
CA ILE A 330 2.35 6.24 -24.30
C ILE A 330 3.53 6.72 -25.12
N ASN A 331 3.35 6.76 -26.42
CA ASN A 331 4.25 7.41 -27.35
C ASN A 331 3.51 8.57 -28.02
N ILE A 332 3.97 9.78 -27.76
CA ILE A 332 3.35 11.02 -28.24
C ILE A 332 3.74 11.37 -29.68
N TYR A 333 4.74 10.70 -30.26
CA TYR A 333 5.18 10.97 -31.63
C TYR A 333 4.31 10.25 -32.67
N ASP A 334 3.91 9.02 -32.38
CA ASP A 334 3.01 8.20 -33.20
C ASP A 334 1.57 8.20 -32.64
N ASN A 335 1.34 8.86 -31.50
CA ASN A 335 0.10 8.84 -30.73
C ASN A 335 -0.36 7.41 -30.44
N LYS A 336 0.56 6.53 -30.02
CA LYS A 336 0.26 5.12 -29.72
C LYS A 336 0.42 4.79 -28.24
N VAL A 337 -0.37 3.84 -27.79
CA VAL A 337 -0.20 3.20 -26.48
C VAL A 337 0.67 1.96 -26.65
N LYS A 338 1.62 1.75 -25.73
CA LYS A 338 2.41 0.53 -25.65
C LYS A 338 1.99 -0.23 -24.41
N HIS A 339 1.69 -1.52 -24.58
CA HIS A 339 1.45 -2.42 -23.46
C HIS A 339 2.66 -3.32 -23.26
N VAL A 340 2.93 -3.75 -22.01
CA VAL A 340 4.04 -4.67 -21.70
C VAL A 340 3.92 -6.01 -22.44
N GLU A 341 2.69 -6.46 -22.66
CA GLU A 341 2.34 -7.60 -23.52
C GLU A 341 1.91 -7.12 -24.92
N LEU A 342 2.64 -7.53 -25.96
CA LEU A 342 2.41 -7.09 -27.34
C LEU A 342 1.06 -7.52 -27.94
N GLU A 343 0.50 -8.64 -27.46
CA GLU A 343 -0.78 -9.18 -27.93
C GLU A 343 -2.00 -8.55 -27.23
N ASN A 344 -1.76 -7.70 -26.23
CA ASN A 344 -2.84 -7.05 -25.50
C ASN A 344 -3.58 -6.06 -26.40
N LYS A 345 -4.91 -6.04 -26.31
CA LYS A 345 -5.78 -5.20 -27.15
C LYS A 345 -5.52 -3.70 -26.99
N VAL A 346 -4.94 -3.29 -25.87
CA VAL A 346 -4.58 -1.90 -25.57
C VAL A 346 -3.29 -1.49 -26.28
N ASN A 347 -2.43 -2.45 -26.64
CA ASN A 347 -1.24 -2.18 -27.43
C ASN A 347 -1.61 -1.60 -28.79
N GLU A 348 -0.86 -0.60 -29.26
CA GLU A 348 -1.10 0.10 -30.53
C GLU A 348 -2.44 0.86 -30.63
N MET A 349 -3.18 1.03 -29.52
CA MET A 349 -4.32 1.94 -29.49
C MET A 349 -3.87 3.37 -29.77
N THR A 350 -4.70 4.13 -30.51
CA THR A 350 -4.41 5.52 -30.86
C THR A 350 -4.87 6.46 -29.75
N LEU A 351 -3.98 7.37 -29.35
CA LEU A 351 -4.22 8.41 -28.36
C LEU A 351 -4.96 9.61 -28.95
N ASP A 352 -5.92 10.16 -28.20
CA ASP A 352 -6.52 11.48 -28.46
C ASP A 352 -5.83 12.54 -27.59
N LEU A 353 -4.97 13.36 -28.18
CA LEU A 353 -4.26 14.45 -27.48
C LEU A 353 -4.79 15.82 -27.93
N LYS A 354 -5.43 16.54 -27.00
CA LYS A 354 -5.94 17.93 -27.11
C LYS A 354 -5.14 18.92 -26.25
N HIS A 355 -4.06 18.45 -25.63
CA HIS A 355 -3.10 19.26 -24.88
C HIS A 355 -1.71 18.64 -25.06
N ASN A 356 -0.68 19.44 -24.80
CA ASN A 356 0.70 18.98 -24.90
C ASN A 356 1.04 18.14 -23.67
N ILE A 357 1.69 17.00 -23.88
CA ILE A 357 2.34 16.20 -22.85
C ILE A 357 3.85 16.31 -23.10
N ASP A 358 4.62 16.64 -22.06
CA ASP A 358 6.07 16.79 -22.19
C ASP A 358 6.74 15.41 -22.12
N GLU A 359 7.54 15.10 -23.14
CA GLU A 359 8.26 13.84 -23.30
C GLU A 359 9.05 13.44 -22.07
N LYS A 360 9.62 14.40 -21.33
CA LYS A 360 10.45 14.08 -20.15
C LYS A 360 9.70 13.29 -19.07
N TYR A 361 8.37 13.47 -18.97
CA TYR A 361 7.55 12.72 -18.01
C TYR A 361 7.29 11.29 -18.48
N ILE A 362 7.18 11.09 -19.79
CA ILE A 362 7.06 9.76 -20.40
C ILE A 362 8.39 9.01 -20.24
N VAL A 363 9.52 9.66 -20.51
CA VAL A 363 10.87 9.09 -20.29
C VAL A 363 11.05 8.67 -18.83
N TYR A 364 10.57 9.48 -17.89
CA TYR A 364 10.56 9.10 -16.48
C TYR A 364 9.71 7.84 -16.23
N HIS A 365 8.46 7.84 -16.70
CA HIS A 365 7.55 6.70 -16.53
C HIS A 365 8.14 5.41 -17.13
N ASP A 366 8.67 5.48 -18.35
CA ASP A 366 9.34 4.36 -19.03
C ASP A 366 10.56 3.85 -18.26
N SER A 367 11.32 4.77 -17.66
CA SER A 367 12.55 4.43 -16.93
C SER A 367 12.30 3.85 -15.55
N TYR A 368 11.17 4.14 -14.90
CA TYR A 368 10.95 3.82 -13.49
C TYR A 368 9.67 3.04 -13.17
N ILE A 369 8.70 2.99 -14.08
CA ILE A 369 7.36 2.47 -13.83
C ILE A 369 6.98 1.42 -14.89
N PHE A 370 7.12 1.71 -16.18
CA PHE A 370 6.72 0.79 -17.25
C PHE A 370 7.51 -0.53 -17.21
N GLY A 371 6.81 -1.66 -17.12
CA GLY A 371 7.42 -3.00 -17.15
C GLY A 371 8.27 -3.40 -15.93
N LYS A 372 8.17 -2.66 -14.82
CA LYS A 372 8.83 -2.94 -13.54
C LYS A 372 7.81 -3.37 -12.49
#